data_AF-A0A1Y1JRW6-F1
#
_entry.id   AF-A0A1Y1JRW6-F1
#
_cell.length_a   1.000
_cell.length_b   1.000
_cell.length_c   1.000
_cell.angle_alpha   90.00
_cell.angle_beta   90.00
_cell.angle_gamma   90.00
#
_symmetry.space_group_name_H-M   'P 1'
#
loop_
_entity.id
_entity.type
_entity.pdbx_description
1 polymer ?
#
loop_
_entity_poly.entity_id
_entity_poly.type
_entity_poly.pdbx_seq_one_letter_code
_entity_poly.pdbx_strand_id
1 'polypeptide(L)'
;MVDNIVGFKYNNMRVRYRFLDDFSYWEKIMHMIEKENYRNNYNIYCSSIVNVYKGKDKTVFIKEICLKSFSCFYDMLISQKNTNYREAGCRYFPYWLYYILKKHNCSNDTVQIYKTLLNTYVYYMRVSSTFCTEYVNKLTNEQLEDLISIYNTYKCIKKTETNDASQNNNEYCITLKKIIDKYQESIIQKDHDRAKLQKCTTEINNKQEIGCSCRSNIVNTIATTIILTLLILLFLLFMFKYTSYGSLLCHKIKRIRKKLDNISNIRNIRKRTELPINMLNSGIYDMLYNQS
;
A
#
# COMPACT_ATOMS: atom_id res chain seq x y z
N MET A 1 16.02 -4.82 41.15
CA MET A 1 15.43 -5.50 39.98
C MET A 1 15.83 -4.70 38.77
N VAL A 2 16.62 -5.30 37.87
CA VAL A 2 16.98 -4.66 36.60
C VAL A 2 15.83 -4.97 35.65
N ASP A 3 15.01 -3.97 35.35
CA ASP A 3 13.93 -4.12 34.39
C ASP A 3 14.55 -4.46 33.04
N ASN A 4 14.38 -5.72 32.62
CA ASN A 4 14.66 -6.17 31.26
C ASN A 4 13.62 -5.53 30.33
N ILE A 5 13.79 -4.24 30.06
CA ILE A 5 13.09 -3.55 29.00
C ILE A 5 13.64 -4.13 27.70
N VAL A 6 12.97 -5.16 27.20
CA VAL A 6 13.23 -5.72 25.88
C VAL A 6 13.16 -4.54 24.91
N GLY A 7 14.30 -4.21 24.30
CA GLY A 7 14.39 -3.12 23.34
C GLY A 7 13.42 -3.39 22.19
N PHE A 8 12.25 -2.76 22.24
CA PHE A 8 11.28 -2.80 21.17
C PHE A 8 11.95 -2.23 19.93
N LYS A 9 12.31 -3.10 18.97
CA LYS A 9 12.89 -2.67 17.69
C LYS A 9 11.81 -1.90 16.94
N TYR A 10 11.81 -0.57 17.10
CA TYR A 10 10.88 0.38 16.46
C TYR A 10 10.71 0.11 14.95
N ASN A 11 11.79 -0.24 14.26
CA ASN A 11 11.76 -0.59 12.83
C ASN A 11 10.89 -1.82 12.51
N ASN A 12 10.83 -2.83 13.39
CA ASN A 12 9.96 -3.99 13.20
C ASN A 12 8.49 -3.64 13.40
N MET A 13 8.17 -2.75 14.35
CA MET A 13 6.81 -2.24 14.52
C MET A 13 6.38 -1.41 13.30
N ARG A 14 7.23 -0.49 12.84
CA ARG A 14 6.92 0.35 11.67
C ARG A 14 6.60 -0.47 10.42
N VAL A 15 7.36 -1.53 10.17
CA VAL A 15 7.11 -2.43 9.04
C VAL A 15 5.84 -3.25 9.25
N ARG A 16 5.64 -3.81 10.46
CA ARG A 16 4.47 -4.66 10.78
C ARG A 16 3.16 -3.87 10.78
N TYR A 17 3.19 -2.59 11.12
CA TYR A 17 2.01 -1.73 11.28
C TYR A 17 1.89 -0.62 10.23
N ARG A 18 2.62 -0.73 9.11
CA ARG A 18 2.57 0.26 8.02
C ARG A 18 1.15 0.52 7.50
N PHE A 19 0.27 -0.48 7.58
CA PHE A 19 -1.13 -0.37 7.17
C PHE A 19 -1.96 0.62 8.01
N LEU A 20 -1.52 0.98 9.22
CA LEU A 20 -2.25 1.91 10.10
C LEU A 20 -2.33 3.33 9.50
N ASP A 21 -1.35 3.72 8.67
CA ASP A 21 -1.38 5.00 7.95
C ASP A 21 -2.62 5.11 7.07
N ASP A 22 -2.99 3.99 6.44
CA ASP A 22 -4.10 3.87 5.50
C ASP A 22 -5.46 3.65 6.19
N PHE A 23 -5.50 3.35 7.49
CA PHE A 23 -6.78 3.21 8.22
C PHE A 23 -7.58 4.52 8.21
N SER A 24 -6.90 5.66 8.27
CA SER A 24 -7.54 6.98 8.22
C SER A 24 -8.30 7.23 6.91
N TYR A 25 -7.84 6.63 5.80
CA TYR A 25 -8.56 6.67 4.53
C TYR A 25 -9.86 5.85 4.60
N TRP A 26 -9.79 4.61 5.09
CA TRP A 26 -10.96 3.75 5.22
C TRP A 26 -11.99 4.25 6.25
N GLU A 27 -11.54 4.91 7.31
CA GLU A 27 -12.41 5.60 8.25
C GLU A 27 -13.21 6.71 7.58
N LYS A 28 -12.57 7.53 6.73
CA LYS A 28 -13.27 8.56 5.94
C LYS A 28 -14.28 7.95 4.97
N ILE A 29 -13.91 6.87 4.27
CA ILE A 29 -14.83 6.15 3.36
C ILE A 29 -16.05 5.65 4.13
N MET A 30 -15.85 5.00 5.29
CA MET A 30 -16.96 4.53 6.13
C MET A 30 -17.90 5.66 6.56
N HIS A 31 -17.37 6.83 6.92
CA HIS A 31 -18.17 8.00 7.27
C HIS A 31 -18.89 8.63 6.07
N MET A 32 -18.30 8.60 4.88
CA MET A 32 -18.93 9.10 3.65
C MET A 32 -20.14 8.23 3.26
N ILE A 33 -20.00 6.91 3.38
CA ILE A 33 -21.08 5.95 3.10
C ILE A 33 -22.33 6.21 3.98
N GLU A 34 -22.19 6.82 5.16
CA GLU A 34 -23.33 7.18 6.00
C GLU A 34 -24.24 8.25 5.37
N LYS A 35 -23.70 9.07 4.46
CA LYS A 35 -24.40 10.19 3.83
C LYS A 35 -25.04 9.85 2.50
N GLU A 36 -24.56 8.81 1.81
CA GLU A 36 -24.99 8.49 0.45
C GLU A 36 -26.06 7.42 0.39
N ASN A 37 -27.01 7.60 -0.52
CA ASN A 37 -28.23 6.79 -0.64
C ASN A 37 -28.00 5.47 -1.42
N TYR A 38 -26.87 4.78 -1.19
CA TYR A 38 -26.56 3.49 -1.81
C TYR A 38 -27.46 2.32 -1.35
N ARG A 39 -28.51 2.61 -0.59
CA ARG A 39 -29.33 1.62 0.14
C ARG A 39 -30.01 0.59 -0.75
N ASN A 40 -30.30 0.90 -2.03
CA ASN A 40 -31.21 0.05 -2.80
C ASN A 40 -30.56 -1.20 -3.41
N ASN A 41 -29.31 -1.12 -3.90
CA ASN A 41 -28.72 -2.22 -4.69
C ASN A 41 -28.35 -3.45 -3.84
N TYR A 42 -28.10 -3.27 -2.54
CA TYR A 42 -27.67 -4.35 -1.65
C TYR A 42 -28.77 -4.91 -0.74
N ASN A 43 -30.00 -4.36 -0.82
CA ASN A 43 -31.11 -4.78 0.04
C ASN A 43 -31.43 -6.27 -0.09
N ILE A 44 -31.38 -6.83 -1.29
CA ILE A 44 -31.67 -8.24 -1.55
C ILE A 44 -30.64 -9.12 -0.80
N TYR A 45 -29.36 -8.79 -0.93
CA TYR A 45 -28.28 -9.54 -0.28
C TYR A 45 -28.35 -9.40 1.24
N CYS A 46 -28.58 -8.19 1.75
CA CYS A 46 -28.67 -7.94 3.18
C CYS A 46 -29.88 -8.60 3.83
N SER A 47 -30.97 -8.81 3.10
CA SER A 47 -32.13 -9.54 3.62
C SER A 47 -31.78 -10.98 4.00
N SER A 48 -30.92 -11.65 3.23
CA SER A 48 -30.44 -13.00 3.55
C SER A 48 -29.63 -13.03 4.85
N ILE A 49 -28.78 -12.03 5.08
CA ILE A 49 -27.97 -11.92 6.28
C ILE A 49 -28.84 -11.60 7.49
N VAL A 50 -29.76 -10.64 7.37
CA VAL A 50 -30.70 -10.29 8.44
C VAL A 50 -31.52 -11.50 8.89
N ASN A 51 -31.90 -12.39 7.96
CA ASN A 51 -32.62 -13.63 8.30
C ASN A 51 -31.83 -14.55 9.23
N VAL A 52 -30.51 -14.62 9.10
CA VAL A 52 -29.63 -15.43 9.98
C VAL A 52 -29.65 -14.90 11.42
N TYR A 53 -29.94 -13.61 11.61
CA TYR A 53 -29.94 -12.94 12.91
C TYR A 53 -31.35 -12.52 13.38
N LYS A 54 -32.42 -13.06 12.77
CA LYS A 54 -33.80 -12.81 13.19
C LYS A 54 -34.04 -13.30 14.63
N GLY A 55 -34.73 -12.49 15.45
CA GLY A 55 -35.12 -12.84 16.82
C GLY A 55 -34.26 -12.23 17.95
N LYS A 56 -33.33 -11.32 17.65
CA LYS A 56 -32.42 -10.73 18.65
C LYS A 56 -32.57 -9.20 18.85
N ASP A 57 -33.62 -8.54 18.36
CA ASP A 57 -33.73 -7.05 18.21
C ASP A 57 -32.62 -6.39 17.36
N LYS A 58 -31.67 -7.18 16.85
CA LYS A 58 -30.50 -6.74 16.06
C LYS A 58 -30.82 -6.49 14.58
N THR A 59 -32.02 -6.80 14.11
CA THR A 59 -32.33 -6.89 12.67
C THR A 59 -32.18 -5.57 11.92
N VAL A 60 -32.67 -4.46 12.48
CA VAL A 60 -32.57 -3.13 11.85
C VAL A 60 -31.10 -2.70 11.72
N PHE A 61 -30.35 -2.80 12.81
CA PHE A 61 -28.95 -2.42 12.87
C PHE A 61 -28.03 -3.30 12.01
N ILE A 62 -28.25 -4.62 11.99
CA ILE A 62 -27.48 -5.54 11.11
C ILE A 62 -27.75 -5.23 9.64
N LYS A 63 -28.98 -4.83 9.28
CA LYS A 63 -29.29 -4.39 7.92
C LYS A 63 -28.46 -3.15 7.54
N GLU A 64 -28.36 -2.16 8.42
CA GLU A 64 -27.55 -0.96 8.18
C GLU A 64 -26.07 -1.27 8.05
N ILE A 65 -25.52 -2.10 8.96
CA ILE A 65 -24.13 -2.59 8.85
C ILE A 65 -23.93 -3.26 7.51
N CYS A 66 -24.83 -4.16 7.10
CA CYS A 66 -24.68 -4.92 5.88
C CYS A 66 -24.59 -4.02 4.65
N LEU A 67 -25.49 -3.04 4.54
CA LEU A 67 -25.48 -2.08 3.43
C LEU A 67 -24.16 -1.31 3.38
N LYS A 68 -23.70 -0.77 4.53
CA LYS A 68 -22.41 -0.06 4.63
C LYS A 68 -21.23 -0.97 4.25
N SER A 69 -21.29 -2.22 4.68
CA SER A 69 -20.25 -3.21 4.44
C SER A 69 -20.07 -3.50 2.96
N PHE A 70 -21.19 -3.69 2.24
CA PHE A 70 -21.15 -4.00 0.82
C PHE A 70 -20.66 -2.81 -0.02
N SER A 71 -21.04 -1.58 0.33
CA SER A 71 -20.46 -0.38 -0.28
C SER A 71 -18.94 -0.33 -0.04
N CYS A 72 -18.49 -0.55 1.19
CA CYS A 72 -17.07 -0.51 1.50
C CYS A 72 -16.29 -1.62 0.77
N PHE A 73 -16.82 -2.84 0.69
CA PHE A 73 -16.19 -3.92 -0.06
C PHE A 73 -16.10 -3.62 -1.56
N TYR A 74 -17.08 -2.92 -2.12
CA TYR A 74 -17.03 -2.45 -3.50
C TYR A 74 -15.91 -1.42 -3.71
N ASP A 75 -15.74 -0.46 -2.81
CA ASP A 75 -14.62 0.49 -2.86
C ASP A 75 -13.26 -0.22 -2.70
N MET A 76 -13.16 -1.20 -1.81
CA MET A 76 -11.99 -2.08 -1.67
C MET A 76 -11.70 -2.88 -2.95
N LEU A 77 -12.74 -3.29 -3.66
CA LEU A 77 -12.61 -4.03 -4.90
C LEU A 77 -12.12 -3.13 -6.05
N ILE A 78 -12.62 -1.89 -6.15
CA ILE A 78 -12.23 -0.96 -7.21
C ILE A 78 -10.85 -0.34 -6.96
N SER A 79 -10.46 -0.17 -5.69
CA SER A 79 -9.14 0.33 -5.30
C SER A 79 -7.96 -0.61 -5.63
N GLN A 80 -8.20 -1.69 -6.39
CA GLN A 80 -7.22 -2.66 -6.88
C GLN A 80 -5.93 -2.08 -7.48
N LYS A 81 -5.93 -0.82 -7.95
CA LYS A 81 -4.71 -0.15 -8.44
C LYS A 81 -3.64 0.03 -7.35
N ASN A 82 -4.00 -0.03 -6.07
CA ASN A 82 -3.06 0.00 -4.95
C ASN A 82 -3.35 -1.13 -3.97
N THR A 83 -2.56 -2.20 -4.07
CA THR A 83 -2.68 -3.40 -3.22
C THR A 83 -2.58 -3.08 -1.73
N ASN A 84 -1.86 -2.02 -1.35
CA ASN A 84 -1.72 -1.60 0.05
C ASN A 84 -3.03 -1.07 0.61
N TYR A 85 -3.80 -0.28 -0.16
CA TYR A 85 -5.11 0.21 0.29
C TYR A 85 -6.07 -0.94 0.49
N ARG A 86 -6.11 -1.91 -0.44
CA ARG A 86 -6.95 -3.10 -0.28
C ARG A 86 -6.57 -3.88 0.99
N GLU A 87 -5.29 -4.12 1.22
CA GLU A 87 -4.83 -4.84 2.42
C GLU A 87 -5.22 -4.09 3.71
N ALA A 88 -4.98 -2.78 3.74
CA ALA A 88 -5.38 -1.93 4.86
C ALA A 88 -6.89 -1.95 5.08
N GLY A 89 -7.70 -1.97 4.01
CA GLY A 89 -9.15 -2.06 4.07
C GLY A 89 -9.59 -3.39 4.69
N CYS A 90 -9.05 -4.50 4.21
CA CYS A 90 -9.31 -5.82 4.77
C CYS A 90 -8.98 -5.92 6.27
N ARG A 91 -7.94 -5.21 6.74
CA ARG A 91 -7.56 -5.14 8.16
C ARG A 91 -8.43 -4.17 8.97
N TYR A 92 -8.80 -3.04 8.38
CA TYR A 92 -9.59 -1.99 9.02
C TYR A 92 -11.04 -2.40 9.22
N PHE A 93 -11.63 -3.07 8.22
CA PHE A 93 -13.04 -3.43 8.24
C PHE A 93 -13.48 -4.19 9.50
N PRO A 94 -12.81 -5.29 9.92
CA PRO A 94 -13.22 -6.02 11.11
C PRO A 94 -13.02 -5.21 12.40
N TYR A 95 -12.03 -4.30 12.45
CA TYR A 95 -11.90 -3.31 13.53
C TYR A 95 -13.13 -2.40 13.61
N TRP A 96 -13.55 -1.82 12.48
CA TRP A 96 -14.71 -0.93 12.43
C TRP A 96 -15.99 -1.68 12.83
N LEU A 97 -16.16 -2.90 12.30
CA LEU A 97 -17.31 -3.74 12.61
C LEU A 97 -17.35 -4.06 14.11
N TYR A 98 -16.21 -4.44 14.71
CA TYR A 98 -16.13 -4.71 16.15
C TYR A 98 -16.52 -3.49 16.97
N TYR A 99 -15.97 -2.31 16.63
CA TYR A 99 -16.25 -1.07 17.32
C TYR A 99 -17.75 -0.73 17.30
N ILE A 100 -18.39 -0.90 16.15
CA ILE A 100 -19.82 -0.68 15.98
C ILE A 100 -20.62 -1.73 16.77
N LEU A 101 -20.32 -3.02 16.63
CA LEU A 101 -21.03 -4.09 17.35
C LEU A 101 -20.86 -4.00 18.88
N LYS A 102 -19.70 -3.56 19.37
CA LYS A 102 -19.44 -3.36 20.80
C LYS A 102 -20.38 -2.31 21.41
N LYS A 103 -20.68 -1.22 20.68
CA LYS A 103 -21.67 -0.22 21.13
C LYS A 103 -23.08 -0.78 21.33
N HIS A 104 -23.39 -1.89 20.67
CA HIS A 104 -24.67 -2.57 20.76
C HIS A 104 -24.60 -3.88 21.57
N ASN A 105 -23.56 -4.08 22.38
CA ASN A 105 -23.34 -5.30 23.18
C ASN A 105 -23.34 -6.59 22.32
N CYS A 106 -22.83 -6.50 21.09
CA CYS A 106 -22.77 -7.59 20.10
C CYS A 106 -21.35 -7.96 19.67
N SER A 107 -20.32 -7.51 20.40
CA SER A 107 -18.92 -7.70 20.03
C SER A 107 -18.53 -9.16 19.82
N ASN A 108 -19.13 -10.09 20.59
CA ASN A 108 -18.87 -11.52 20.46
C ASN A 108 -19.28 -12.10 19.10
N ASP A 109 -20.27 -11.50 18.44
CA ASP A 109 -20.76 -11.93 17.13
C ASP A 109 -19.90 -11.40 15.96
N THR A 110 -18.90 -10.53 16.22
CA THR A 110 -18.15 -9.78 15.19
C THR A 110 -17.51 -10.67 14.15
N VAL A 111 -16.76 -11.68 14.57
CA VAL A 111 -16.02 -12.57 13.65
C VAL A 111 -16.99 -13.33 12.75
N GLN A 112 -18.11 -13.81 13.32
CA GLN A 112 -19.14 -14.53 12.57
C GLN A 112 -19.86 -13.60 11.57
N ILE A 113 -20.27 -12.40 12.01
CA ILE A 113 -20.92 -11.41 11.14
C ILE A 113 -19.98 -11.01 10.01
N TYR A 114 -18.70 -10.76 10.30
CA TYR A 114 -17.71 -10.45 9.27
C TYR A 114 -17.57 -11.57 8.23
N LYS A 115 -17.44 -12.81 8.69
CA LYS A 115 -17.38 -14.01 7.84
C LYS A 115 -18.60 -14.11 6.93
N THR A 116 -19.81 -13.96 7.49
CA THR A 116 -21.05 -14.00 6.73
C THR A 116 -21.10 -12.88 5.68
N LEU A 117 -20.79 -11.64 6.06
CA LEU A 117 -20.80 -10.49 5.15
C LEU A 117 -19.84 -10.70 3.97
N LEU A 118 -18.61 -11.10 4.26
CA LEU A 118 -17.57 -11.28 3.24
C LEU A 118 -17.91 -12.44 2.28
N ASN A 119 -18.30 -13.59 2.82
CA ASN A 119 -18.66 -14.75 1.98
C ASN A 119 -19.86 -14.44 1.09
N THR A 120 -20.87 -13.77 1.64
CA THR A 120 -22.05 -13.34 0.88
C THR A 120 -21.66 -12.37 -0.23
N TYR A 121 -20.78 -11.40 0.07
CA TYR A 121 -20.28 -10.46 -0.94
C TYR A 121 -19.51 -11.17 -2.06
N VAL A 122 -18.55 -12.05 -1.72
CA VAL A 122 -17.76 -12.82 -2.68
C VAL A 122 -18.66 -13.66 -3.59
N TYR A 123 -19.66 -14.32 -3.01
CA TYR A 123 -20.63 -15.14 -3.74
C TYR A 123 -21.44 -14.32 -4.76
N TYR A 124 -22.08 -13.24 -4.32
CA TYR A 124 -22.96 -12.46 -5.20
C TYR A 124 -22.22 -11.61 -6.22
N MET A 125 -21.06 -11.07 -5.86
CA MET A 125 -20.25 -10.23 -6.76
C MET A 125 -19.33 -11.03 -7.68
N ARG A 126 -19.31 -12.36 -7.56
CA ARG A 126 -18.42 -13.27 -8.32
C ARG A 126 -16.95 -12.83 -8.26
N VAL A 127 -16.54 -12.32 -7.10
CA VAL A 127 -15.18 -11.85 -6.84
C VAL A 127 -14.28 -13.05 -6.57
N SER A 128 -12.97 -12.90 -6.81
CA SER A 128 -11.98 -13.90 -6.43
C SER A 128 -12.17 -14.35 -4.98
N SER A 129 -12.10 -15.67 -4.75
CA SER A 129 -12.15 -16.29 -3.42
C SER A 129 -11.01 -15.87 -2.50
N THR A 130 -10.02 -15.11 -2.99
CA THR A 130 -8.89 -14.58 -2.21
C THR A 130 -9.14 -13.17 -1.66
N PHE A 131 -10.34 -12.60 -1.82
CA PHE A 131 -10.66 -11.27 -1.32
C PHE A 131 -10.76 -11.26 0.21
N CYS A 132 -9.79 -10.62 0.88
CA CYS A 132 -9.66 -10.50 2.35
C CYS A 132 -9.63 -11.81 3.16
N THR A 133 -9.48 -12.99 2.53
CA THR A 133 -9.66 -14.28 3.22
C THR A 133 -8.54 -14.63 4.20
N GLU A 134 -7.32 -14.12 4.01
CA GLU A 134 -6.20 -14.36 4.92
C GLU A 134 -6.45 -13.86 6.36
N TYR A 135 -7.23 -12.78 6.50
CA TYR A 135 -7.53 -12.16 7.79
C TYR A 135 -8.64 -12.89 8.53
N VAL A 136 -9.68 -13.27 7.80
CA VAL A 136 -10.90 -13.89 8.32
C VAL A 136 -10.63 -15.14 9.15
N ASN A 137 -9.65 -15.94 8.73
CA ASN A 137 -9.33 -17.21 9.37
C ASN A 137 -8.48 -17.06 10.63
N LYS A 138 -7.76 -15.95 10.77
CA LYS A 138 -6.83 -15.73 11.90
C LYS A 138 -7.45 -14.88 13.01
N LEU A 139 -8.54 -14.17 12.71
CA LEU A 139 -9.13 -13.15 13.56
C LEU A 139 -9.79 -13.73 14.82
N THR A 140 -9.36 -13.25 15.99
CA THR A 140 -10.01 -13.48 17.28
C THR A 140 -10.52 -12.16 17.89
N ASN A 141 -11.44 -12.23 18.86
CA ASN A 141 -11.90 -11.03 19.57
C ASN A 141 -10.78 -10.34 20.35
N GLU A 142 -9.85 -11.12 20.92
CA GLU A 142 -8.65 -10.59 21.60
C GLU A 142 -7.76 -9.79 20.64
N GLN A 143 -7.48 -10.33 19.44
CA GLN A 143 -6.72 -9.61 18.42
C GLN A 143 -7.43 -8.33 17.94
N LEU A 144 -8.77 -8.29 17.99
CA LEU A 144 -9.54 -7.09 17.66
C LEU A 144 -9.38 -6.01 18.74
N GLU A 145 -9.43 -6.39 20.02
CA GLU A 145 -9.16 -5.46 21.13
C GLU A 145 -7.72 -4.93 21.09
N ASP A 146 -6.75 -5.79 20.78
CA ASP A 146 -5.36 -5.39 20.56
C ASP A 146 -5.26 -4.39 19.40
N LEU A 147 -5.89 -4.69 18.27
CA LEU A 147 -5.89 -3.81 17.10
C LEU A 147 -6.54 -2.46 17.40
N ILE A 148 -7.60 -2.44 18.21
CA ILE A 148 -8.25 -1.20 18.66
C ILE A 148 -7.29 -0.38 19.50
N SER A 149 -6.65 -1.01 20.48
CA SER A 149 -5.69 -0.36 21.36
C SER A 149 -4.52 0.23 20.57
N ILE A 150 -3.97 -0.54 19.61
CA ILE A 150 -2.89 -0.13 18.72
C ILE A 150 -3.33 1.05 17.84
N TYR A 151 -4.51 0.98 17.23
CA TYR A 151 -4.97 2.05 16.33
C TYR A 151 -5.30 3.35 17.10
N ASN A 152 -5.88 3.24 18.30
CA ASN A 152 -6.12 4.40 19.17
C ASN A 152 -4.80 5.04 19.61
N THR A 153 -3.81 4.23 19.98
CA THR A 153 -2.43 4.69 20.26
C THR A 153 -1.86 5.45 19.07
N TYR A 154 -1.95 4.84 17.88
CA TYR A 154 -1.47 5.43 16.63
C TYR A 154 -2.15 6.77 16.34
N LYS A 155 -3.48 6.86 16.50
CA LYS A 155 -4.23 8.12 16.35
C LYS A 155 -3.74 9.21 17.31
N CYS A 156 -3.50 8.86 18.57
CA CYS A 156 -2.98 9.80 19.55
C CYS A 156 -1.62 10.34 19.12
N ILE A 157 -0.69 9.45 18.73
CA ILE A 157 0.67 9.82 18.31
C ILE A 157 0.62 10.71 17.06
N LYS A 158 -0.14 10.32 16.03
CA LYS A 158 -0.24 11.09 14.78
C LYS A 158 -0.80 12.49 15.03
N LYS A 159 -1.80 12.64 15.90
CA LYS A 159 -2.36 13.95 16.27
C LYS A 159 -1.34 14.83 17.00
N THR A 160 -0.47 14.25 17.82
CA THR A 160 0.58 15.00 18.49
C THR A 160 1.66 15.51 17.54
N GLU A 161 1.94 14.78 16.45
CA GLU A 161 2.89 15.21 15.41
C GLU A 161 2.34 16.38 14.57
N THR A 162 1.03 16.45 14.35
CA THR A 162 0.42 17.48 13.49
C THR A 162 0.14 18.81 14.20
N ASN A 163 0.54 18.99 15.47
CA ASN A 163 0.28 20.17 16.31
C ASN A 163 -1.20 20.59 16.41
N ASP A 164 -2.13 19.69 16.11
CA ASP A 164 -3.56 19.96 16.19
C ASP A 164 -4.04 19.75 17.64
N ALA A 165 -3.63 20.67 18.51
CA ALA A 165 -3.89 20.64 19.95
C ALA A 165 -5.37 20.83 20.31
N SER A 166 -6.20 21.28 19.37
CA SER A 166 -7.57 21.74 19.61
C SER A 166 -8.59 20.62 19.86
N GLN A 167 -8.26 19.36 19.55
CA GLN A 167 -9.21 18.23 19.59
C GLN A 167 -8.83 17.07 20.52
N ASN A 168 -7.78 17.19 21.33
CA ASN A 168 -7.21 16.06 22.06
C ASN A 168 -7.51 16.07 23.56
N ASN A 169 -8.78 16.21 23.93
CA ASN A 169 -9.23 16.11 25.33
C ASN A 169 -9.37 14.65 25.83
N ASN A 170 -8.87 13.66 25.10
CA ASN A 170 -8.89 12.28 25.59
C ASN A 170 -7.74 12.09 26.61
N GLU A 171 -8.10 11.86 27.87
CA GLU A 171 -7.19 11.57 28.99
C GLU A 171 -6.16 10.49 28.63
N TYR A 172 -6.55 9.50 27.84
CA TYR A 172 -5.65 8.47 27.32
C TYR A 172 -4.51 9.05 26.47
N CYS A 173 -4.81 9.90 25.49
CA CYS A 173 -3.78 10.50 24.62
C CYS A 173 -2.86 11.45 25.40
N ILE A 174 -3.42 12.20 26.37
CA ILE A 174 -2.65 13.08 27.25
C ILE A 174 -1.67 12.27 28.09
N THR A 175 -2.13 11.18 28.68
CA THR A 175 -1.31 10.28 29.50
C THR A 175 -0.23 9.60 28.66
N LEU A 176 -0.59 9.08 27.48
CA LEU A 176 0.36 8.49 26.54
C LEU A 176 1.45 9.49 26.14
N LYS A 177 1.07 10.73 25.81
CA LYS A 177 2.02 11.79 25.48
C LYS A 177 2.98 12.06 26.63
N LYS A 178 2.48 12.24 27.86
CA LYS A 178 3.32 12.44 29.06
C LYS A 178 4.31 11.30 29.26
N ILE A 179 3.90 10.05 29.01
CA ILE A 179 4.77 8.88 29.08
C ILE A 179 5.87 8.98 28.02
N ILE A 180 5.52 9.25 26.76
CA ILE A 180 6.48 9.38 25.66
C ILE A 180 7.49 10.50 25.96
N ASP A 181 7.01 11.69 26.36
CA ASP A 181 7.84 12.86 26.67
C ASP A 181 8.83 12.52 27.81
N LYS A 182 8.34 11.92 28.91
CA LYS A 182 9.16 11.51 30.06
C LYS A 182 10.28 10.54 29.66
N TYR A 183 10.00 9.57 28.78
CA TYR A 183 11.01 8.61 28.36
C TYR A 183 11.97 9.19 27.31
N GLN A 184 11.50 10.06 26.40
CA GLN A 184 12.38 10.73 25.43
C GLN A 184 13.39 11.64 26.10
N GLU A 185 12.98 12.44 27.09
CA GLU A 185 13.90 13.27 27.89
C GLU A 185 15.00 12.42 28.52
N SER A 186 14.66 11.25 29.07
CA SER A 186 15.62 10.34 29.70
C SER A 186 16.63 9.74 28.71
N ILE A 187 16.23 9.52 27.45
CA ILE A 187 17.11 8.99 26.40
C ILE A 187 18.06 10.10 25.93
N ILE A 188 17.53 11.30 25.65
CA ILE A 188 18.32 12.45 25.22
C ILE A 188 19.37 12.80 26.29
N GLN A 189 18.99 12.77 27.57
CA GLN A 189 19.93 13.03 28.67
C GLN A 189 21.03 11.96 28.74
N LYS A 190 20.69 10.68 28.61
CA LYS A 190 21.68 9.59 28.60
C LYS A 190 22.64 9.67 27.42
N ASP A 191 22.15 10.00 26.23
CA ASP A 191 22.99 10.15 25.04
C ASP A 191 23.89 11.39 25.15
N HIS A 192 23.36 12.49 25.70
CA HIS A 192 24.14 13.69 25.99
C HIS A 192 25.23 13.42 27.04
N ASP A 193 24.92 12.73 28.13
CA ASP A 193 25.88 12.38 29.18
C ASP A 193 26.95 11.41 28.66
N ARG A 194 26.55 10.45 27.81
CA ARG A 194 27.49 9.53 27.13
C ARG A 194 28.41 10.25 26.17
N ALA A 195 27.88 11.19 25.37
CA ALA A 195 28.67 12.02 24.48
C ALA A 195 29.62 12.96 25.24
N LYS A 196 29.21 13.48 26.41
CA LYS A 196 30.03 14.32 27.28
C LYS A 196 31.16 13.53 27.95
N LEU A 197 30.88 12.28 28.37
CA LEU A 197 31.90 11.35 28.90
C LEU A 197 32.96 11.02 27.85
N GLN A 198 32.53 10.82 26.60
CA GLN A 198 33.41 10.48 25.48
C GLN A 198 34.33 11.65 25.06
N LYS A 199 33.89 12.90 25.29
CA LYS A 199 34.72 14.10 25.08
C LYS A 199 35.80 14.29 26.16
N CYS A 200 35.55 13.86 27.41
CA CYS A 200 36.48 14.07 28.54
C CYS A 200 37.66 13.10 28.61
N THR A 201 37.70 12.05 27.78
CA THR A 201 38.84 11.11 27.71
C THR A 201 39.91 11.48 26.67
N THR A 202 39.87 12.69 26.11
CA THR A 202 40.82 13.09 25.04
C THR A 202 42.15 13.65 25.57
N GLU A 203 42.30 13.84 26.88
CA GLU A 203 43.56 14.30 27.44
C GLU A 203 44.21 13.21 28.29
N ILE A 204 45.46 12.92 27.93
CA ILE A 204 46.49 12.25 28.72
C ILE A 204 46.59 10.73 28.47
N ASN A 205 47.33 10.43 27.39
CA ASN A 205 48.46 9.51 27.33
C ASN A 205 48.40 8.37 26.29
N ASN A 206 49.34 8.52 25.37
CA ASN A 206 50.06 7.51 24.61
C ASN A 206 49.53 7.15 23.22
N LYS A 207 50.39 7.47 22.25
CA LYS A 207 50.44 7.06 20.86
C LYS A 207 50.34 5.54 20.72
N GLN A 208 49.14 4.99 20.84
CA GLN A 208 48.82 3.72 20.22
C GLN A 208 47.72 4.03 19.22
N GLU A 209 48.09 4.04 17.94
CA GLU A 209 47.15 4.05 16.83
C GLU A 209 46.21 2.85 17.00
N ILE A 210 45.08 3.09 17.66
CA ILE A 210 43.93 2.21 17.53
C ILE A 210 43.44 2.47 16.11
N GLY A 211 43.98 1.68 15.18
CA GLY A 211 43.47 1.58 13.83
C GLY A 211 41.98 1.29 13.93
N CYS A 212 41.17 2.32 13.74
CA CYS A 212 39.73 2.22 13.65
C CYS A 212 39.44 1.43 12.37
N SER A 213 39.43 0.10 12.49
CA SER A 213 39.16 -0.85 11.43
C SER A 213 37.65 -0.86 11.15
N CYS A 214 37.15 0.29 10.69
CA CYS A 214 35.87 0.42 10.02
C CYS A 214 36.10 0.47 8.50
N ARG A 215 37.15 -0.19 7.99
CA ARG A 215 37.28 -0.48 6.57
C ARG A 215 36.37 -1.68 6.27
N SER A 216 35.07 -1.41 6.31
CA SER A 216 34.06 -2.35 5.88
C SER A 216 34.42 -2.84 4.48
N ASN A 217 34.22 -4.14 4.25
CA ASN A 217 34.56 -4.85 3.02
C ASN A 217 33.64 -4.42 1.85
N ILE A 218 33.52 -3.11 1.60
CA ILE A 218 32.78 -2.52 0.48
C ILE A 218 33.24 -3.15 -0.84
N VAL A 219 34.55 -3.42 -0.96
CA VAL A 219 35.13 -4.12 -2.10
C VAL A 219 34.55 -5.53 -2.27
N ASN A 220 34.44 -6.31 -1.18
CA ASN A 220 33.86 -7.66 -1.27
C ASN A 220 32.36 -7.63 -1.55
N THR A 221 31.63 -6.64 -1.02
CA THR A 221 30.19 -6.46 -1.32
C THR A 221 29.96 -6.08 -2.78
N ILE A 222 30.79 -5.19 -3.34
CA ILE A 222 30.74 -4.84 -4.77
C ILE A 222 31.13 -6.05 -5.64
N ALA A 223 32.18 -6.79 -5.28
CA ALA A 223 32.61 -7.97 -6.03
C ALA A 223 31.54 -9.08 -6.03
N THR A 224 30.93 -9.37 -4.88
CA THR A 224 29.87 -10.39 -4.77
C THR A 224 28.62 -10.02 -5.56
N THR A 225 28.20 -8.75 -5.56
CA THR A 225 27.06 -8.30 -6.36
C THR A 225 27.30 -8.39 -7.87
N ILE A 226 28.51 -8.06 -8.34
CA ILE A 226 28.90 -8.21 -9.75
C ILE A 226 28.88 -9.69 -10.16
N ILE A 227 29.49 -10.58 -9.37
CA ILE A 227 29.53 -12.02 -9.66
C ILE A 227 28.10 -12.61 -9.71
N LEU A 228 27.25 -12.25 -8.75
CA LEU A 228 25.86 -12.74 -8.71
C LEU A 228 25.06 -12.28 -9.93
N THR A 229 25.26 -11.03 -10.36
CA THR A 229 24.57 -10.47 -11.53
C THR A 229 25.06 -11.15 -12.82
N LEU A 230 26.37 -11.40 -12.94
CA LEU A 230 26.92 -12.16 -14.08
C LEU A 230 26.38 -13.59 -14.15
N LEU A 231 26.27 -14.28 -13.01
CA LEU A 231 25.68 -15.62 -12.95
C LEU A 231 24.22 -15.61 -13.41
N ILE A 232 23.40 -14.67 -12.92
CA ILE A 232 22.00 -14.55 -13.32
C ILE A 232 21.88 -14.30 -14.83
N LEU A 233 22.70 -13.39 -15.38
CA LEU A 233 22.72 -13.13 -16.82
C LEU A 233 23.13 -14.35 -17.64
N LEU A 234 24.13 -15.11 -17.16
CA LEU A 234 24.58 -16.33 -17.80
C LEU A 234 23.50 -17.42 -17.79
N PHE A 235 22.79 -17.58 -16.66
CA PHE A 235 21.63 -18.48 -16.56
C PHE A 235 20.50 -18.06 -17.51
N LEU A 236 20.20 -16.77 -17.60
CA LEU A 236 19.19 -16.26 -18.54
C LEU A 236 19.58 -16.54 -19.99
N LEU A 237 20.85 -16.35 -20.35
CA LEU A 237 21.36 -16.67 -21.69
C LEU A 237 21.27 -18.18 -21.98
N PHE A 238 21.58 -19.03 -21.00
CA PHE A 238 21.49 -20.48 -21.13
C PHE A 238 20.03 -20.92 -21.28
N MET A 239 19.13 -20.42 -20.44
CA MET A 239 17.69 -20.65 -20.54
C MET A 239 17.14 -20.17 -21.88
N PHE A 240 17.59 -19.01 -22.36
CA PHE A 240 17.19 -18.50 -23.66
C PHE A 240 17.71 -19.35 -24.82
N LYS A 241 18.94 -19.89 -24.73
CA LYS A 241 19.54 -20.72 -25.78
C LYS A 241 18.95 -22.13 -25.85
N TYR A 242 18.71 -22.76 -24.70
CA TYR A 242 18.34 -24.19 -24.62
C TYR A 242 16.86 -24.44 -24.36
N THR A 243 16.08 -23.43 -23.98
CA THR A 243 14.62 -23.61 -23.83
C THR A 243 13.90 -23.23 -25.12
N SER A 244 12.82 -23.95 -25.43
CA SER A 244 11.92 -23.67 -26.57
C SER A 244 11.35 -22.25 -26.59
N TYR A 245 11.39 -21.52 -25.47
CA TYR A 245 11.06 -20.09 -25.42
C TYR A 245 11.98 -19.20 -26.26
N GLY A 246 13.25 -19.58 -26.43
CA GLY A 246 14.20 -18.82 -27.27
C GLY A 246 13.79 -18.79 -28.73
N SER A 247 13.34 -19.91 -29.28
CA SER A 247 12.86 -19.99 -30.66
C SER A 247 11.58 -19.17 -30.86
N LEU A 248 10.66 -19.19 -29.88
CA LEU A 248 9.43 -18.39 -29.89
C LEU A 248 9.72 -16.89 -29.85
N LEU A 249 10.67 -16.44 -29.01
CA LEU A 249 11.07 -15.04 -28.93
C LEU A 249 11.79 -14.59 -30.21
N CYS A 250 12.72 -15.39 -30.74
CA CYS A 250 13.34 -15.13 -32.04
C CYS A 250 12.31 -15.03 -33.17
N HIS A 251 11.26 -15.86 -33.16
CA HIS A 251 10.19 -15.81 -34.15
C HIS A 251 9.36 -14.52 -34.00
N LYS A 252 9.02 -14.11 -32.78
CA LYS A 252 8.35 -12.83 -32.51
C LYS A 252 9.19 -11.64 -32.97
N ILE A 253 10.49 -11.61 -32.67
CA ILE A 253 11.42 -10.55 -33.10
C ILE A 253 11.50 -10.49 -34.63
N LYS A 254 11.65 -11.63 -35.31
CA LYS A 254 11.61 -11.69 -36.79
C LYS A 254 10.29 -11.14 -37.35
N ARG A 255 9.16 -11.44 -36.70
CA ARG A 255 7.84 -10.93 -37.10
C ARG A 255 7.73 -9.41 -36.93
N ILE A 256 8.28 -8.85 -35.85
CA ILE A 256 8.34 -7.40 -35.63
C ILE A 256 9.25 -6.73 -36.66
N ARG A 257 10.45 -7.27 -36.92
CA ARG A 257 11.36 -6.74 -37.94
C ARG A 257 10.72 -6.73 -39.33
N LYS A 258 10.08 -7.83 -39.74
CA LYS A 258 9.34 -7.90 -41.01
C LYS A 258 8.21 -6.86 -41.11
N LYS A 259 7.52 -6.56 -40.00
CA LYS A 259 6.51 -5.49 -39.97
C LYS A 259 7.15 -4.11 -40.16
N LEU A 260 8.26 -3.85 -39.49
CA LEU A 260 9.00 -2.58 -39.62
C LEU A 260 9.56 -2.38 -41.03
N ASP A 261 10.13 -3.42 -41.63
CA ASP A 261 10.65 -3.40 -43.00
C ASP A 261 9.51 -3.12 -44.00
N ASN A 262 8.33 -3.70 -43.79
CA ASN A 262 7.16 -3.44 -44.62
C ASN A 262 6.70 -1.97 -44.52
N ILE A 263 6.68 -1.41 -43.31
CA ILE A 263 6.35 0.02 -43.11
C ILE A 263 7.39 0.93 -43.78
N SER A 264 8.67 0.59 -43.69
CA SER A 264 9.75 1.32 -44.35
C SER A 264 9.61 1.29 -45.88
N ASN A 265 9.33 0.12 -46.46
CA ASN A 265 9.11 -0.03 -47.90
C ASN A 265 7.88 0.76 -48.39
N ILE A 266 6.76 0.71 -47.67
CA ILE A 266 5.57 1.53 -47.98
C ILE A 266 5.92 3.02 -47.96
N ARG A 267 6.72 3.47 -46.98
CA ARG A 267 7.16 4.87 -46.88
C ARG A 267 8.06 5.29 -48.05
N ASN A 268 8.96 4.41 -48.50
CA ASN A 268 9.84 4.67 -49.64
C ASN A 268 9.07 4.72 -50.98
N ILE A 269 8.03 3.89 -51.14
CA ILE A 269 7.15 3.94 -52.33
C ILE A 269 6.37 5.26 -52.37
N ARG A 270 5.81 5.70 -51.24
CA ARG A 270 4.99 6.93 -51.18
C ARG A 270 5.81 8.19 -51.51
N LYS A 271 7.08 8.25 -51.10
CA LYS A 271 8.01 9.34 -51.46
C LYS A 271 8.30 9.44 -52.96
N ARG A 272 8.12 8.38 -53.74
CA ARG A 272 8.36 8.40 -55.19
C ARG A 272 7.21 9.00 -55.99
N THR A 273 6.01 9.05 -55.42
CA THR A 273 4.79 9.60 -56.05
C THR A 273 4.52 11.07 -55.70
N GLU A 274 5.29 11.66 -54.79
CA GLU A 274 5.31 13.11 -54.57
C GLU A 274 6.21 13.76 -55.62
N LEU A 275 5.80 13.71 -56.90
CA LEU A 275 6.31 14.65 -57.89
C LEU A 275 5.96 16.07 -57.37
N PRO A 276 6.93 16.99 -57.25
CA PRO A 276 6.64 18.33 -56.77
C PRO A 276 5.72 19.02 -57.77
N ILE A 277 4.47 19.25 -57.37
CA ILE A 277 3.43 20.00 -58.11
C ILE A 277 3.90 21.42 -58.45
N ASN A 278 5.01 21.87 -57.87
CA ASN A 278 5.59 23.20 -58.06
C ASN A 278 6.22 23.44 -59.45
N MET A 279 6.33 22.43 -60.33
CA MET A 279 6.82 22.64 -61.72
C MET A 279 5.73 23.06 -62.73
N LEU A 280 4.44 23.05 -62.36
CA LEU A 280 3.36 23.43 -63.29
C LEU A 280 2.90 24.89 -63.17
N ASN A 281 3.40 25.65 -62.20
CA ASN A 281 2.89 27.01 -61.90
C ASN A 281 3.77 28.18 -62.39
N SER A 282 4.90 27.92 -63.07
CA SER A 282 5.75 29.01 -63.58
C SER A 282 5.29 29.59 -64.93
N GLY A 283 4.38 28.92 -65.66
CA GLY A 283 3.89 29.41 -66.95
C GLY A 283 2.80 30.49 -66.89
N ILE A 284 2.22 30.75 -65.71
CA ILE A 284 1.11 31.71 -65.56
C ILE A 284 1.62 33.15 -65.35
N TYR A 285 2.86 33.34 -64.90
CA TYR A 285 3.38 34.67 -64.57
C TYR A 285 3.97 35.43 -65.77
N ASP A 286 4.21 34.78 -66.90
CA ASP A 286 4.78 35.44 -68.10
C ASP A 286 3.73 36.09 -69.03
N MET A 287 2.43 35.94 -68.79
CA MET A 287 1.39 36.52 -69.67
C MET A 287 0.95 37.95 -69.31
N LEU A 288 1.42 38.55 -68.20
CA LEU A 288 0.90 39.84 -67.73
C LEU A 288 1.82 41.06 -67.97
N TYR A 289 2.96 40.91 -68.66
CA TYR A 289 3.92 42.01 -68.83
C TYR A 289 3.99 42.64 -70.23
N ASN A 290 3.19 42.21 -71.21
CA ASN A 290 3.18 42.81 -72.55
C ASN A 290 1.79 43.33 -72.94
N GLN A 291 1.40 44.48 -72.39
CA GLN A 291 0.43 45.38 -73.04
C GLN A 291 0.72 46.82 -72.59
N SER A 292 1.58 47.48 -73.36
CA SER A 292 1.75 48.93 -73.46
C SER A 292 1.50 49.33 -74.91
#